data_AF-A0A9E4I7S6-F1
#
_entry.id   AF-A0A9E4I7S6-F1
#
_cell.length_a   1.000
_cell.length_b   1.000
_cell.length_c   1.000
_cell.angle_alpha   90.00
_cell.angle_beta   90.00
_cell.angle_gamma   90.00
#
_symmetry.space_group_name_H-M   'P 1'
#
loop_
_entity.id
_entity.type
_entity.pdbx_description
1 polymer ?
#
loop_
_entity_poly.entity_id
_entity_poly.type
_entity_poly.pdbx_seq_one_letter_code
_entity_poly.pdbx_strand_id
1 'polypeptide(L)'
;MQDRGKLFDDLAQLMTNAMGVAQGAKDEFETAISSWFDRWVAERNLVSRDEFEAVKLMAQKAREENEVLKTQIEALEAAATRKPAAKRRAAAKSQKS
;
A
#
# COMPACT_ATOMS: atom_id res chain seq x y z
N MET A 1 18.27 34.10 11.28
CA MET A 1 18.37 33.37 9.98
C MET A 1 19.83 32.91 9.76
N GLN A 2 20.41 32.09 10.64
CA GLN A 2 21.85 31.70 10.53
C GLN A 2 22.16 30.25 10.95
N ASP A 3 21.23 29.54 11.59
CA ASP A 3 21.48 28.20 12.14
C ASP A 3 21.47 27.07 11.09
N ARG A 4 20.74 27.26 9.98
CA ARG A 4 20.69 26.27 8.90
C ARG A 4 22.00 26.16 8.10
N GLY A 5 22.88 27.15 8.16
CA GLY A 5 24.18 27.11 7.47
C GLY A 5 25.23 26.34 8.28
N LYS A 6 25.25 26.49 9.60
CA LYS A 6 26.29 25.92 10.48
C LYS A 6 26.27 24.39 10.53
N LEU A 7 25.10 23.76 10.60
CA LEU A 7 25.03 22.29 10.65
C LEU A 7 25.57 21.62 9.37
N PHE A 8 25.33 22.24 8.21
CA PHE A 8 25.88 21.75 6.95
C PHE A 8 27.39 22.03 6.83
N ASP A 9 27.85 23.17 7.36
CA ASP A 9 29.26 23.53 7.39
C ASP A 9 30.07 22.61 8.33
N ASP A 10 29.54 22.33 9.52
CA ASP A 10 30.12 21.38 10.48
C ASP A 10 30.18 19.96 9.88
N LEU A 11 29.13 19.55 9.15
CA LEU A 11 29.13 18.27 8.44
C LEU A 11 30.16 18.25 7.30
N ALA A 12 30.27 19.33 6.52
CA ALA A 12 31.25 19.44 5.44
C ALA A 12 32.68 19.41 5.97
N GLN A 13 32.94 20.09 7.09
CA GLN A 13 34.24 20.08 7.75
C GLN A 13 34.56 18.72 8.37
N LEU A 14 33.57 18.04 8.96
CA LEU A 14 33.71 16.68 9.45
C LEU A 14 33.97 15.68 8.32
N MET A 15 33.29 15.81 7.18
CA MET A 15 33.50 14.98 5.99
C MET A 15 34.91 15.20 5.40
N THR A 16 35.37 16.46 5.38
CA THR A 16 36.72 16.81 4.91
C THR A 16 37.80 16.24 5.84
N ASN A 17 37.58 16.27 7.16
CA ASN A 17 38.48 15.68 8.14
C ASN A 17 38.45 14.13 8.13
N ALA A 18 37.28 13.53 7.90
CA ALA A 18 37.09 12.07 7.82
C ALA A 18 37.71 11.46 6.56
N MET A 19 37.77 12.20 5.45
CA MET A 19 38.42 11.78 4.21
C MET A 19 39.92 11.44 4.38
N GLY A 20 40.57 11.96 5.44
CA GLY A 20 41.97 11.65 5.78
C GLY A 20 42.20 10.32 6.52
N VAL A 21 41.15 9.72 7.08
CA VAL A 21 41.25 8.46 7.87
C VAL A 21 41.02 7.21 6.99
N ALA A 22 40.62 7.41 5.73
CA ALA A 22 39.92 6.42 4.91
C ALA A 22 40.78 5.58 3.95
N GLN A 23 42.10 5.49 4.09
CA GLN A 23 42.89 4.56 3.25
C GLN A 23 43.09 3.19 3.92
N GLY A 24 43.22 3.14 5.26
CA GLY A 24 43.54 1.91 6.01
C GLY A 24 42.37 1.28 6.77
N ALA A 25 41.40 2.10 7.20
CA ALA A 25 40.24 1.64 8.00
C ALA A 25 38.92 1.66 7.21
N LYS A 26 38.97 1.89 5.89
CA LYS A 26 37.77 1.97 5.06
C LYS A 26 37.00 0.66 5.02
N ASP A 27 37.70 -0.45 4.82
CA ASP A 27 37.07 -1.77 4.73
C ASP A 27 36.47 -2.19 6.09
N GLU A 28 37.13 -1.83 7.19
CA GLU A 28 36.63 -2.04 8.56
C GLU A 28 35.39 -1.18 8.85
N PHE A 29 35.41 0.08 8.41
CA PHE A 29 34.29 1.00 8.54
C PHE A 29 33.10 0.56 7.69
N GLU A 30 33.33 0.13 6.45
CA GLU A 30 32.29 -0.39 5.55
C GLU A 30 31.63 -1.63 6.16
N THR A 31 32.43 -2.56 6.68
CA THR A 31 31.92 -3.75 7.38
C THR A 31 31.11 -3.39 8.64
N ALA A 32 31.60 -2.43 9.44
CA ALA A 32 30.89 -1.94 10.62
C ALA A 32 29.55 -1.27 10.28
N ILE A 33 29.50 -0.46 9.22
CA ILE A 33 28.26 0.17 8.75
C ILE A 33 27.28 -0.88 8.23
N SER A 34 27.73 -1.82 7.39
CA SER A 34 26.87 -2.86 6.84
C SER A 34 26.25 -3.70 7.95
N SER A 35 27.04 -4.14 8.93
CA SER A 35 26.53 -4.91 10.08
C SER A 35 25.55 -4.12 10.95
N TRP A 36 25.80 -2.83 11.16
CA TRP A 36 24.87 -1.95 11.87
C TRP A 36 23.56 -1.78 11.10
N PHE A 37 23.64 -1.59 9.77
CA PHE A 37 22.47 -1.45 8.91
C PHE A 37 21.65 -2.74 8.87
N ASP A 38 22.29 -3.90 8.72
CA ASP A 38 21.62 -5.21 8.73
C ASP A 38 20.88 -5.45 10.04
N ARG A 39 21.52 -5.14 11.17
CA ARG A 39 20.90 -5.25 12.49
C ARG A 39 19.74 -4.26 12.64
N TRP A 40 19.92 -3.01 12.21
CA TRP A 40 18.86 -2.01 12.26
C TRP A 40 17.65 -2.47 11.45
N VAL A 41 17.85 -2.90 10.20
CA VAL A 41 16.79 -3.44 9.32
C VAL A 41 16.11 -4.65 9.95
N ALA A 42 16.87 -5.58 10.52
CA ALA A 42 16.33 -6.76 11.20
C ALA A 42 15.49 -6.41 12.44
N GLU A 43 15.85 -5.34 13.16
CA GLU A 43 15.07 -4.82 14.30
C GLU A 43 13.83 -4.04 13.85
N ARG A 44 13.74 -3.64 12.58
CA ARG A 44 12.50 -3.08 12.03
C ARG A 44 11.58 -4.22 11.63
N ASN A 45 10.32 -4.15 12.06
CA ASN A 45 9.26 -5.06 11.64
C ASN A 45 8.82 -4.78 10.20
N LEU A 46 9.74 -4.95 9.24
CA LEU A 46 9.48 -4.72 7.81
C LEU A 46 8.68 -5.89 7.23
N VAL A 47 7.76 -5.55 6.34
CA VAL A 47 7.00 -6.54 5.58
C VAL A 47 7.90 -7.05 4.46
N SER A 48 7.95 -8.37 4.28
CA SER A 48 8.70 -8.95 3.18
C SER A 48 8.08 -8.56 1.84
N ARG A 49 8.88 -8.59 0.77
CA ARG A 49 8.39 -8.27 -0.56
C ARG A 49 7.24 -9.19 -0.99
N ASP A 50 7.33 -10.48 -0.63
CA ASP A 50 6.33 -11.47 -1.00
C ASP A 50 5.00 -11.24 -0.28
N GLU A 51 5.04 -10.92 1.02
CA GLU A 51 3.85 -10.53 1.78
C GLU A 51 3.22 -9.25 1.22
N PHE A 52 4.03 -8.27 0.84
CA PHE A 52 3.55 -7.04 0.23
C PHE A 52 2.84 -7.30 -1.10
N GLU A 53 3.43 -8.10 -1.99
CA GLU A 53 2.81 -8.44 -3.28
C GLU A 53 1.55 -9.30 -3.08
N ALA A 54 1.54 -10.22 -2.11
CA ALA A 54 0.35 -11.01 -1.78
C ALA A 54 -0.82 -10.12 -1.32
N VAL A 55 -0.57 -9.16 -0.42
CA VAL A 55 -1.61 -8.23 0.06
C VAL A 55 -2.06 -7.29 -1.04
N LYS A 56 -1.14 -6.82 -1.89
CA LYS A 56 -1.47 -5.98 -3.05
C LYS A 56 -2.40 -6.70 -4.03
N LEU A 57 -2.10 -7.96 -4.35
CA LEU A 57 -2.97 -8.77 -5.21
C LEU A 57 -4.34 -8.99 -4.57
N MET A 58 -4.37 -9.32 -3.27
CA MET A 58 -5.62 -9.47 -2.51
C MET A 58 -6.45 -8.17 -2.52
N ALA A 59 -5.81 -7.02 -2.32
CA ALA A 59 -6.49 -5.72 -2.34
C ALA A 59 -7.06 -5.38 -3.72
N GLN A 60 -6.33 -5.69 -4.80
CA GLN A 60 -6.82 -5.51 -6.16
C GLN A 60 -8.05 -6.39 -6.43
N LYS A 61 -7.94 -7.69 -6.15
CA LYS A 61 -9.05 -8.64 -6.32
C LYS A 61 -10.28 -8.24 -5.51
N ALA A 62 -10.10 -7.82 -4.26
CA ALA A 62 -11.19 -7.34 -3.42
C ALA A 62 -11.88 -6.10 -4.00
N ARG A 63 -11.15 -5.19 -4.66
CA ARG A 63 -11.76 -4.02 -5.31
C ARG A 63 -12.59 -4.42 -6.53
N GLU A 64 -12.10 -5.33 -7.35
CA GLU A 64 -12.85 -5.87 -8.49
C GLU A 64 -14.13 -6.58 -8.05
N GLU A 65 -14.03 -7.44 -7.03
CA GLU A 65 -15.18 -8.15 -6.47
C GLU A 65 -16.21 -7.19 -5.86
N ASN A 66 -15.77 -6.09 -5.23
CA ASN A 66 -16.67 -5.07 -4.70
C ASN A 66 -17.51 -4.38 -5.79
N GLU A 67 -16.92 -4.03 -6.94
CA GLU A 67 -17.67 -3.43 -8.05
C GLU A 67 -18.71 -4.39 -8.64
N VAL A 68 -18.33 -5.67 -8.76
CA VAL A 68 -19.23 -6.74 -9.21
C VAL A 68 -20.39 -6.93 -8.22
N LEU A 69 -20.11 -6.99 -6.91
CA LEU A 69 -21.13 -7.12 -5.87
C LEU A 69 -22.05 -5.91 -5.82
N LYS A 70 -21.51 -4.70 -5.96
CA LYS A 70 -22.31 -3.46 -6.00
C LYS A 70 -23.32 -3.49 -7.15
N THR A 71 -22.87 -3.88 -8.35
CA THR A 71 -23.75 -4.03 -9.52
C THR A 71 -24.86 -5.06 -9.26
N GLN A 72 -24.53 -6.18 -8.61
CA GLN A 72 -25.52 -7.20 -8.25
C GLN A 72 -26.55 -6.68 -7.23
N ILE A 73 -26.09 -5.93 -6.22
CA ILE A 73 -26.96 -5.32 -5.22
C ILE A 73 -27.92 -4.34 -5.89
N GLU A 74 -27.43 -3.44 -6.76
CA GLU A 74 -28.28 -2.49 -7.49
C GLU A 74 -29.34 -3.20 -8.35
N ALA A 75 -28.96 -4.28 -9.03
CA ALA A 75 -29.91 -5.08 -9.82
C ALA A 75 -30.97 -5.77 -8.95
N LEU A 76 -30.57 -6.30 -7.78
CA LEU A 76 -31.50 -6.92 -6.83
C LEU A 76 -32.42 -5.90 -6.16
N GLU A 77 -31.92 -4.72 -5.80
CA GLU A 77 -32.72 -3.61 -5.26
C GLU A 77 -33.73 -3.11 -6.30
N ALA A 78 -33.32 -2.97 -7.56
CA ALA A 78 -34.22 -2.63 -8.66
C ALA A 78 -35.28 -3.72 -8.90
N ALA A 79 -34.94 -4.99 -8.74
CA ALA A 79 -35.88 -6.10 -8.83
C ALA A 79 -36.83 -6.18 -7.62
N ALA A 80 -36.34 -5.87 -6.42
CA ALA A 80 -37.13 -5.86 -5.18
C ALA A 80 -38.16 -4.72 -5.17
N THR A 81 -37.78 -3.54 -5.66
CA THR A 81 -38.70 -2.41 -5.87
C THR A 81 -39.68 -2.68 -7.01
N ARG A 82 -39.33 -3.53 -7.98
CA ARG A 82 -40.22 -4.05 -9.03
C ARG A 82 -40.98 -5.31 -8.57
N LYS A 83 -41.93 -5.23 -7.62
CA LYS A 83 -42.85 -6.37 -7.34
C LYS A 83 -44.26 -5.90 -6.94
N PRO A 84 -45.42 -6.51 -7.35
CA PRO A 84 -45.73 -7.53 -8.35
C PRO A 84 -46.74 -6.99 -9.41
N ALA A 85 -46.57 -5.78 -9.95
CA ALA A 85 -47.53 -5.22 -10.91
C ALA A 85 -47.64 -6.05 -12.21
N ALA A 86 -46.54 -6.69 -12.62
CA ALA A 86 -46.53 -7.60 -13.77
C ALA A 86 -47.33 -8.90 -13.53
N LYS A 87 -47.30 -9.45 -12.31
CA LYS A 87 -48.06 -10.67 -11.97
C LYS A 87 -49.57 -10.40 -11.86
N ARG A 88 -49.97 -9.20 -11.44
CA ARG A 88 -51.39 -8.78 -11.43
C ARG A 88 -51.95 -8.48 -12.83
N ARG A 89 -51.17 -7.85 -13.73
CA ARG A 89 -51.61 -7.58 -15.12
C ARG A 89 -51.73 -8.84 -15.98
N ALA A 90 -50.91 -9.86 -15.73
CA ALA A 90 -51.01 -11.16 -16.41
C ALA A 90 -52.24 -11.96 -15.97
N ALA A 91 -52.56 -11.98 -14.67
CA ALA A 91 -53.75 -12.66 -14.15
C ALA A 91 -55.07 -12.00 -14.61
N ALA A 92 -55.11 -10.68 -14.72
CA ALA A 92 -56.32 -9.94 -15.15
C ALA A 92 -56.67 -10.12 -16.64
N LYS A 93 -55.72 -10.49 -17.51
CA LYS A 93 -55.99 -10.78 -18.93
C LYS A 93 -56.57 -12.18 -19.15
N SER A 94 -56.27 -13.14 -18.27
CA SER A 94 -56.80 -14.50 -18.34
C SER A 94 -58.27 -14.63 -17.91
N GLN A 95 -58.81 -13.67 -17.14
CA GLN A 95 -60.21 -13.67 -16.70
C GLN A 95 -61.17 -12.93 -17.65
N LYS A 96 -60.64 -12.34 -18.73
CA LYS A 96 -61.44 -11.53 -19.69
C LYS A 96 -61.44 -12.13 -21.10
N SER A 97 -61.00 -13.39 -21.24
CA SER A 97 -61.09 -14.22 -22.46
C SER A 97 -62.02 -15.38 -22.20
#